data_AF-A0A929PI08-F1
#
_entry.id   AF-A0A929PI08-F1
#
_cell.length_a   1.000
_cell.length_b   1.000
_cell.length_c   1.000
_cell.angle_alpha   90.00
_cell.angle_beta   90.00
_cell.angle_gamma   90.00
#
_symmetry.space_group_name_H-M   'P 1'
#
loop_
_entity.id
_entity.type
_entity.pdbx_description
1 polymer ?
#
loop_
_entity_poly.entity_id
_entity_poly.type
_entity_poly.pdbx_seq_one_letter_code
_entity_poly.pdbx_strand_id
1 'polypeptide(L)' 'MLIDRFDRRINYLRISLTDRCNLRCIYCMPPEGERKLRHKDILRYEELLRIARIAI' A
#
# COMPACT_ATOMS: atom_id res chain seq x y z
N MET A 1 -18.02 -12.16 -7.94
CA MET A 1 -16.67 -12.21 -8.54
C MET A 1 -16.25 -10.77 -8.84
N LEU A 2 -15.10 -10.32 -8.35
CA LEU A 2 -14.62 -8.93 -8.53
C LEU A 2 -13.95 -8.80 -9.91
N ILE A 3 -14.67 -8.19 -10.85
CA ILE A 3 -14.25 -7.94 -12.22
C ILE A 3 -14.29 -6.42 -12.45
N ASP A 4 -13.23 -5.87 -13.02
CA ASP A 4 -13.20 -4.44 -13.34
C ASP A 4 -13.87 -4.12 -14.68
N ARG A 5 -13.89 -2.83 -15.07
CA ARG A 5 -14.53 -2.38 -16.32
C ARG A 5 -13.82 -2.86 -17.60
N PHE A 6 -12.65 -3.47 -17.47
CA PHE A 6 -11.85 -4.01 -18.57
C PHE A 6 -11.84 -5.55 -18.56
N ASP A 7 -12.79 -6.17 -17.86
CA ASP A 7 -12.95 -7.62 -17.74
C ASP A 7 -11.76 -8.35 -17.10
N ARG A 8 -10.99 -7.65 -16.26
CA ARG A 8 -9.87 -8.25 -15.51
C ARG A 8 -10.37 -8.78 -14.18
N ARG A 9 -10.07 -10.04 -13.89
CA ARG A 9 -10.32 -10.64 -12.58
C ARG A 9 -9.32 -10.13 -11.55
N ILE A 10 -9.83 -9.52 -10.49
CA ILE A 10 -9.01 -9.14 -9.33
C ILE A 10 -8.69 -10.42 -8.53
N ASN A 11 -7.41 -10.75 -8.40
CA ASN A 11 -6.94 -11.99 -7.76
C ASN A 11 -5.76 -11.80 -6.79
N TYR A 12 -5.31 -10.56 -6.55
CA TYR A 12 -4.29 -10.26 -5.55
C TYR A 12 -4.54 -8.91 -4.90
N LEU A 13 -4.01 -8.75 -3.68
CA LEU A 13 -4.01 -7.51 -2.91
C LEU A 13 -2.56 -7.16 -2.55
N ARG A 14 -2.10 -5.96 -2.94
CA ARG A 14 -0.80 -5.42 -2.51
C ARG A 14 -1.00 -4.50 -1.32
N ILE A 15 -0.36 -4.82 -0.20
CA ILE A 15 -0.42 -4.00 1.02
C ILE A 15 0.92 -3.27 1.18
N SER A 16 0.89 -1.94 1.20
CA SER A 16 2.04 -1.14 1.61
C SER A 16 1.97 -0.87 3.11
N LEU A 17 2.97 -1.31 3.86
CA LEU A 17 3.00 -1.19 5.31
C LEU A 17 3.57 0.14 5.79
N THR A 18 4.48 0.73 5.02
CA THR A 18 5.22 1.93 5.42
C THR A 18 5.70 2.69 4.19
N ASP A 19 5.81 4.00 4.36
CA ASP A 19 6.40 4.95 3.42
C ASP A 19 7.90 5.16 3.68
N ARG A 20 8.47 4.50 4.69
CA ARG A 20 9.88 4.63 5.08
C ARG A 20 10.73 3.58 4.34
N CYS A 21 11.76 4.07 3.67
CA CYS A 21 12.83 3.26 3.08
C CYS A 21 14.19 3.73 3.62
N ASN A 22 15.12 2.79 3.80
CA ASN A 22 16.52 3.05 4.15
C ASN A 22 17.40 3.37 2.92
N LEU A 23 16.82 3.31 1.72
CA LEU A 23 17.48 3.66 0.45
C LEU A 23 16.95 4.99 -0.11
N ARG A 24 17.73 5.59 -1.01
CA ARG A 24 17.43 6.82 -1.75
C ARG A 24 17.68 6.60 -3.24
N CYS A 25 16.98 5.62 -3.82
CA CYS A 25 17.14 5.27 -5.22
C CYS A 25 16.63 6.41 -6.10
N ILE A 26 17.46 6.91 -7.03
CA ILE A 26 17.17 8.08 -7.88
C ILE A 26 15.83 7.99 -8.65
N TYR A 27 15.37 6.77 -8.98
CA TYR A 27 14.15 6.53 -9.76
C TYR A 27 12.91 6.24 -8.89
N CYS A 28 13.08 6.13 -7.57
CA CYS A 28 12.01 5.73 -6.65
C CYS A 28 11.81 6.76 -5.54
N MET A 29 12.90 7.20 -4.92
CA MET A 29 12.89 8.17 -3.83
C MET A 29 13.93 9.25 -4.13
N PRO A 30 13.50 10.37 -4.76
CA PRO A 30 14.37 11.48 -5.11
C PRO A 30 15.18 11.99 -3.91
N PRO A 31 16.35 12.60 -4.13
CA PRO A 31 17.22 13.08 -3.06
C PRO A 31 16.55 14.13 -2.15
N GLU A 32 15.61 14.92 -2.69
CA GLU A 32 14.79 15.88 -1.93
C GLU A 32 13.87 15.18 -0.91
N GLY A 33 13.61 13.88 -1.11
CA GLY A 33 12.76 13.05 -0.28
C GLY A 33 11.28 13.35 -0.44
N GLU A 34 10.46 12.40 0.01
CA GLU A 34 9.00 12.54 0.06
C GLU A 34 8.54 12.88 1.48
N ARG A 35 7.43 13.63 1.59
CA ARG A 35 6.82 13.94 2.89
C ARG A 35 6.32 12.64 3.53
N LYS A 36 6.90 12.29 4.68
CA LYS A 36 6.49 11.11 5.43
C LYS A 36 5.12 11.30 6.09
N LEU A 37 4.32 10.24 6.07
CA LEU A 37 3.08 10.12 6.82
C LEU A 37 3.37 10.09 8.33
N ARG A 38 2.48 10.70 9.10
CA ARG A 38 2.50 10.54 10.56
C ARG A 38 2.03 9.12 10.87
N HIS A 39 2.49 8.57 11.98
CA HIS A 39 2.15 7.20 12.35
C HIS A 39 0.64 6.95 12.44
N LYS A 40 -0.13 7.94 12.92
CA LYS A 40 -1.59 7.87 13.01
C LYS A 40 -2.32 7.87 11.66
N ASP A 41 -1.63 8.26 10.60
CA ASP A 41 -2.18 8.26 9.23
C ASP A 41 -1.88 6.91 8.51
N ILE A 42 -1.15 5.99 9.17
CA ILE A 42 -0.87 4.62 8.68
C ILE A 42 -1.85 3.66 9.35
N LEU A 43 -2.37 2.70 8.58
CA LEU A 43 -3.30 1.68 9.08
C LEU A 43 -2.68 0.84 10.19
N ARG A 44 -3.50 0.54 11.21
CA ARG A 44 -3.16 -0.41 12.26
C ARG A 44 -3.29 -1.84 11.76
N TYR A 45 -2.67 -2.78 12.48
CA TYR A 45 -2.72 -4.19 12.11
C TYR A 45 -4.13 -4.75 12.08
N GLU A 46 -5.01 -4.33 12.99
CA GLU A 46 -6.41 -4.77 13.03
C GLU A 46 -7.18 -4.32 11.78
N GLU A 47 -6.90 -3.11 11.30
CA GLU A 47 -7.51 -2.55 10.09
C GLU A 47 -7.00 -3.28 8.84
N LEU A 48 -5.69 -3.55 8.76
CA LEU A 48 -5.08 -4.34 7.68
C LEU A 48 -5.67 -5.75 7.62
N LEU A 49 -5.78 -6.43 8.76
CA LEU A 49 -6.37 -7.77 8.86
C LEU A 49 -7.84 -7.77 8.45
N ARG A 50 -8.60 -6.73 8.84
CA ARG A 50 -10.00 -6.58 8.42
C ARG A 50 -10.11 -6.46 6.91
N ILE A 51 -9.27 -5.64 6.27
CA ILE A 51 -9.27 -5.46 4.82
C ILE A 51 -8.88 -6.75 4.10
N ALA A 52 -7.82 -7.42 4.56
CA ALA A 52 -7.35 -8.68 3.95
C ALA A 52 -8.42 -9.78 3.98
N ARG A 53 -9.20 -9.88 5.07
CA ARG A 53 -10.31 -10.84 5.20
C ARG A 53 -11.51 -10.55 4.30
N ILE A 54 -11.71 -9.30 3.88
CA ILE A 54 -12.82 -8.92 2.99
C ILE A 54 -12.41 -9.11 1.53
N ALA A 55 -11.11 -8.94 1.23
CA ALA A 55 -10.58 -9.00 -0.13
C ALA A 55 -10.35 -10.43 -0.65
N ILE A 56 -10.29 -11.42 0.24
CA ILE A 56 -10.06 -12.86 -0.03
C ILE A 56 -11.33 -13.62 0.32
#